data_AF-A0A484ZU86-F1
#
_entry.id   AF-A0A484ZU86-F1
#
_cell.length_a   1.000
_cell.length_b   1.000
_cell.length_c   1.000
_cell.angle_alpha   90.00
_cell.angle_beta   90.00
_cell.angle_gamma   90.00
#
_symmetry.space_group_name_H-M   'P 1'
#
loop_
_entity.id
_entity.type
_entity.pdbx_description
1 polymer ?
#
loop_
_entity_poly.entity_id
_entity_poly.type
_entity_poly.pdbx_seq_one_letter_code
_entity_poly.pdbx_strand_id
1 'polypeptide(L)'
;MTQDEFDAIKVKLSQFSLRTVDIAEAVLVEGLTQSEAAIKYQASRQSVCGIMKRVASAIEDVPNSWKKVEVWLPRHSRNTYWLWLTRLSDYIGRQRWTQ
;
A
#
# COMPACT_ATOMS: atom_id res chain seq x y z
N MET A 1 -3.54 -7.31 10.00
CA MET A 1 -4.98 -7.14 9.73
C MET A 1 -5.65 -8.47 9.99
N THR A 2 -6.96 -8.49 10.23
CA THR A 2 -7.72 -9.74 10.42
C THR A 2 -8.06 -10.38 9.07
N GLN A 3 -8.51 -11.64 9.09
CA GLN A 3 -8.93 -12.34 7.87
C GLN A 3 -10.10 -11.62 7.18
N ASP A 4 -11.09 -11.17 7.94
CA ASP A 4 -12.27 -10.47 7.39
C ASP A 4 -11.89 -9.14 6.72
N GLU A 5 -10.96 -8.40 7.32
CA GLU A 5 -10.41 -7.17 6.72
C GLU A 5 -9.67 -7.47 5.40
N PHE A 6 -8.93 -8.58 5.36
CA PHE A 6 -8.21 -9.01 4.16
C PHE A 6 -9.16 -9.48 3.05
N ASP A 7 -10.22 -10.19 3.39
CA ASP A 7 -11.21 -10.67 2.43
C ASP A 7 -12.02 -9.51 1.81
N ALA A 8 -12.28 -8.45 2.57
CA ALA A 8 -12.89 -7.22 2.05
C ALA A 8 -12.02 -6.51 1.00
N ILE A 9 -10.69 -6.52 1.18
CA ILE A 9 -9.75 -5.91 0.22
C ILE A 9 -9.34 -6.85 -0.92
N LYS A 10 -9.60 -8.17 -0.81
CA LYS A 10 -9.27 -9.19 -1.82
C LYS A 10 -9.83 -8.84 -3.20
N VAL A 11 -11.00 -8.18 -3.24
CA VAL A 11 -11.61 -7.65 -4.48
C VAL A 11 -10.66 -6.70 -5.21
N LYS A 12 -9.96 -5.80 -4.50
CA LYS A 12 -8.98 -4.87 -5.08
C LYS A 12 -7.68 -5.57 -5.51
N LEU A 13 -7.40 -6.72 -4.91
CA LEU A 13 -6.23 -7.53 -5.23
C LEU A 13 -6.48 -8.52 -6.38
N SER A 14 -7.70 -8.56 -6.94
CA SER A 14 -8.08 -9.42 -8.07
C SER A 14 -7.23 -9.24 -9.32
N GLN A 15 -6.59 -8.08 -9.48
CA GLN A 15 -5.63 -7.78 -10.55
C GLN A 15 -4.29 -8.52 -10.40
N PHE A 16 -4.00 -9.08 -9.23
CA PHE A 16 -2.77 -9.82 -8.96
C PHE A 16 -2.97 -11.33 -9.12
N SER A 17 -1.88 -12.04 -9.43
CA SER A 17 -1.88 -13.50 -9.41
C SER A 17 -2.25 -14.04 -8.03
N LEU A 18 -2.89 -15.22 -7.96
CA LEU A 18 -3.19 -15.92 -6.70
C LEU A 18 -1.97 -16.03 -5.78
N ARG A 19 -0.81 -16.41 -6.31
CA ARG A 19 0.45 -16.47 -5.55
C ARG A 19 0.81 -15.16 -4.84
N THR A 20 0.54 -14.02 -5.48
CA THR A 20 0.81 -12.70 -4.90
C THR A 20 -0.17 -12.38 -3.77
N VAL A 21 -1.44 -12.78 -3.93
CA VAL A 21 -2.46 -12.66 -2.89
C VAL A 21 -2.11 -13.56 -1.71
N ASP A 22 -1.70 -14.81 -1.94
CA ASP A 22 -1.29 -15.75 -0.88
C ASP A 22 -0.09 -15.23 -0.08
N ILE A 23 0.93 -14.70 -0.77
CA ILE A 23 2.10 -14.09 -0.11
C ILE A 23 1.68 -12.88 0.73
N ALA A 24 0.75 -12.06 0.23
CA ALA A 24 0.25 -10.90 0.97
C ALA A 24 -0.58 -11.32 2.19
N GLU A 25 -1.42 -12.36 2.06
CA GLU A 25 -2.20 -12.94 3.15
C GLU A 25 -1.30 -13.48 4.26
N ALA A 26 -0.25 -14.21 3.90
CA ALA A 26 0.74 -14.72 4.85
C ALA A 26 1.46 -13.59 5.63
N VAL A 27 1.76 -12.47 4.98
CA VAL A 27 2.43 -11.35 5.66
C VAL A 27 1.45 -10.51 6.48
N LEU A 28 0.27 -10.22 5.95
CA LEU A 28 -0.65 -9.24 6.51
C LEU A 28 -1.64 -9.85 7.52
N VAL A 29 -2.02 -11.12 7.34
CA VAL A 29 -2.97 -11.85 8.19
C VAL A 29 -2.25 -12.81 9.12
N GLU A 30 -1.45 -13.73 8.56
CA GLU A 30 -0.70 -14.71 9.38
C GLU A 30 0.47 -14.07 10.16
N GLY A 31 0.88 -12.85 9.79
CA GLY A 31 1.91 -12.07 10.50
C GLY A 31 3.35 -12.51 10.20
N LEU A 32 3.58 -13.28 9.14
CA LEU A 32 4.93 -13.68 8.74
C LEU A 32 5.76 -12.46 8.35
N THR A 33 7.05 -12.48 8.69
CA THR A 33 7.98 -11.53 8.13
C THR A 33 8.17 -11.76 6.63
N GLN A 34 8.56 -10.73 5.88
CA GLN A 34 8.86 -10.86 4.45
C GLN A 34 9.95 -11.91 4.15
N SER A 35 10.83 -12.19 5.12
CA SER A 35 11.85 -13.24 5.01
C SER A 35 11.25 -14.64 5.18
N GLU A 36 10.37 -14.84 6.15
CA GLU A 36 9.69 -16.12 6.35
C GLU A 36 8.74 -16.43 5.20
N ALA A 37 8.01 -15.43 4.70
CA ALA A 37 7.20 -15.57 3.50
C ALA A 37 8.07 -15.91 2.26
N ALA A 38 9.25 -15.30 2.11
CA ALA A 38 10.18 -15.64 1.04
C ALA A 38 10.61 -17.12 1.09
N ILE A 39 10.88 -17.64 2.28
CA ILE A 39 11.21 -19.07 2.49
C ILE A 39 9.99 -19.95 2.17
N LYS A 40 8.82 -19.65 2.75
CA LYS A 40 7.57 -20.41 2.60
C LYS A 40 7.16 -20.53 1.12
N TYR A 41 7.28 -19.45 0.36
CA TYR A 41 6.83 -19.38 -1.03
C TYR A 41 7.96 -19.57 -2.06
N GLN A 42 9.16 -19.98 -1.63
CA GLN A 42 10.33 -20.17 -2.50
C GLN A 42 10.57 -18.97 -3.43
N ALA A 43 10.54 -17.78 -2.83
CA ALA A 43 10.72 -16.50 -3.50
C ALA A 43 11.95 -15.78 -2.94
N SER A 44 12.48 -14.81 -3.69
CA SER A 44 13.51 -13.91 -3.14
C SER A 44 12.88 -12.86 -2.24
N ARG A 45 13.62 -12.40 -1.22
CA ARG A 45 13.17 -11.32 -0.34
C ARG A 45 12.84 -10.03 -1.13
N GLN A 46 13.60 -9.75 -2.19
CA GLN A 46 13.36 -8.63 -3.09
C GLN A 46 12.02 -8.75 -3.82
N SER A 47 11.67 -9.95 -4.27
CA SER A 47 10.38 -10.23 -4.92
C SER A 47 9.22 -10.00 -3.95
N VAL A 48 9.31 -10.54 -2.73
CA VAL A 48 8.31 -10.33 -1.68
C VAL A 48 8.18 -8.84 -1.31
N CYS A 49 9.30 -8.14 -1.17
CA CYS A 49 9.30 -6.69 -0.92
C CYS A 49 8.59 -5.91 -2.04
N GLY A 50 8.82 -6.27 -3.31
CA GLY A 50 8.14 -5.67 -4.45
C GLY A 50 6.65 -6.01 -4.53
N ILE A 51 6.26 -7.22 -4.14
CA ILE A 51 4.85 -7.63 -3.98
C ILE A 51 4.17 -6.74 -2.94
N MET A 52 4.76 -6.62 -1.74
CA MET A 52 4.16 -5.86 -0.65
C MET A 52 3.97 -4.39 -1.00
N LYS A 53 4.89 -3.78 -1.77
CA LYS A 53 4.73 -2.40 -2.26
C LYS A 53 3.54 -2.24 -3.20
N ARG A 54 3.36 -3.16 -4.14
CA ARG A 54 2.24 -3.13 -5.09
C ARG A 54 0.90 -3.37 -4.41
N VAL A 55 0.87 -4.31 -3.47
CA VAL A 55 -0.31 -4.60 -2.64
C VAL A 55 -0.68 -3.39 -1.80
N ALA A 56 0.29 -2.76 -1.11
CA ALA A 56 0.04 -1.54 -0.35
C ALA A 56 -0.52 -0.41 -1.23
N SER A 57 0.05 -0.18 -2.42
CA SER A 57 -0.44 0.82 -3.37
C SER A 57 -1.90 0.54 -3.79
N ALA A 58 -2.24 -0.73 -4.02
CA ALA A 58 -3.60 -1.14 -4.39
C ALA A 58 -4.60 -1.00 -3.22
N ILE A 59 -4.18 -1.25 -1.98
CA ILE A 59 -5.03 -1.07 -0.79
C ILE A 59 -5.31 0.42 -0.55
N GLU A 60 -4.29 1.27 -0.68
CA GLU A 60 -4.39 2.71 -0.44
C GLU A 60 -5.10 3.49 -1.56
N ASP A 61 -5.52 2.81 -2.65
CA ASP A 61 -5.99 3.43 -3.90
C ASP A 61 -5.02 4.47 -4.46
N VAL A 62 -3.73 4.36 -4.12
CA VAL A 62 -2.69 5.23 -4.66
C VAL A 62 -2.34 4.68 -6.04
N PRO A 63 -2.54 5.47 -7.12
CA PRO A 63 -2.23 4.99 -8.46
C PRO A 63 -0.75 4.62 -8.55
N ASN A 64 -0.43 3.49 -9.18
CA ASN A 64 0.97 3.03 -9.33
C ASN A 64 1.88 4.07 -10.04
N SER A 65 1.29 5.01 -10.78
CA SER A 65 2.00 6.13 -11.42
C SER A 65 2.45 7.21 -10.45
N TRP A 66 1.97 7.18 -9.20
CA TRP A 66 2.31 8.17 -8.19
C TRP A 66 3.65 7.82 -7.58
N LYS A 67 4.56 8.80 -7.63
CA LYS A 67 5.91 8.68 -7.08
C LYS A 67 5.94 9.37 -5.73
N LYS A 68 6.44 8.67 -4.69
CA LYS A 68 6.77 9.32 -3.43
C LYS A 68 7.87 10.36 -3.70
N VAL A 69 7.56 11.63 -3.47
CA VAL A 69 8.49 12.74 -3.61
C VAL A 69 8.93 13.18 -2.22
N GLU A 70 10.19 12.89 -1.87
CA GLU A 70 10.84 13.45 -0.68
C GLU A 70 11.60 14.71 -1.10
N VAL A 71 11.08 15.89 -0.74
CA VAL A 71 11.67 17.19 -1.06
C VAL A 71 12.10 17.88 0.23
N TRP A 72 13.31 18.43 0.22
CA TRP A 72 13.76 19.32 1.28
C TRP A 72 13.11 20.69 1.10
N LEU A 73 12.23 21.06 2.02
CA LEU A 73 11.53 22.34 1.98
C LEU A 73 12.32 23.43 2.73
N PRO A 74 12.55 24.60 2.10
CA PRO A 74 13.06 25.79 2.80
C PRO A 74 12.16 26.16 3.98
N ARG A 75 12.76 26.65 5.08
CA ARG A 75 12.05 26.89 6.35
C ARG A 75 10.81 27.78 6.24
N HIS A 76 10.78 28.73 5.31
CA HIS A 76 9.68 29.70 5.16
C HIS A 76 8.44 29.12 4.43
N SER A 77 8.59 28.07 3.63
CA SER A 77 7.51 27.48 2.81
C SER A 77 6.88 26.24 3.45
N ARG A 78 7.31 25.87 4.66
CA ARG A 78 6.82 24.72 5.42
C ARG A 78 5.32 24.79 5.75
N ASN A 79 4.81 25.97 6.11
CA ASN A 79 3.38 26.14 6.45
C ASN A 79 2.47 26.06 5.22
N THR A 80 2.90 26.60 4.08
CA THR A 80 2.11 26.60 2.85
C THR A 80 2.00 25.19 2.25
N TYR A 81 3.08 24.41 2.31
CA TYR A 81 3.07 23.00 1.91
C TYR A 81 2.19 22.14 2.82
N TRP A 82 2.21 22.40 4.13
CA TRP A 82 1.34 21.69 5.07
C TRP A 82 -0.14 21.96 4.78
N LEU A 83 -0.53 23.23 4.58
CA LEU A 83 -1.90 23.58 4.21
C LEU A 83 -2.33 22.92 2.89
N TRP A 84 -1.43 22.80 1.92
CA TRP A 84 -1.72 22.15 0.65
C TRP A 84 -1.87 20.62 0.81
N LEU A 85 -1.00 19.96 1.58
CA LEU A 85 -1.10 18.53 1.88
C LEU A 85 -2.35 18.18 2.69
N THR A 86 -2.72 19.00 3.69
CA THR A 86 -3.97 18.84 4.45
C THR A 86 -5.17 18.99 3.53
N ARG A 87 -5.18 20.00 2.65
CA ARG A 87 -6.27 20.23 1.69
C ARG A 87 -6.36 19.14 0.63
N LEU A 88 -5.22 18.56 0.23
CA LEU A 88 -5.17 17.41 -0.69
C LEU A 88 -5.69 16.13 -0.01
N SER A 89 -5.33 15.90 1.26
CA SER A 89 -5.86 14.79 2.06
C SER A 89 -7.38 14.89 2.23
N ASP A 90 -7.91 16.10 2.46
CA ASP A 90 -9.36 16.34 2.54
C ASP A 90 -10.06 16.21 1.19
N TYR A 91 -9.37 16.49 0.09
CA TYR A 91 -9.90 16.32 -1.27
C TYR A 91 -9.97 14.83 -1.65
N ILE A 92 -8.90 14.08 -1.41
CA ILE A 92 -8.85 12.63 -1.62
C ILE A 92 -9.83 11.92 -0.68
N GLY A 93 -9.94 12.36 0.58
CA GLY A 93 -10.91 11.84 1.54
C GLY A 93 -12.38 12.10 1.16
N ARG A 94 -12.68 13.21 0.46
CA ARG A 94 -14.04 13.50 -0.06
C ARG A 94 -14.41 12.70 -1.30
N GLN A 95 -13.45 12.39 -2.16
CA GLN A 95 -13.66 11.51 -3.31
C GLN A 95 -13.98 10.05 -2.89
N ARG A 96 -13.63 9.66 -1.65
CA ARG A 96 -13.90 8.33 -1.06
C ARG A 96 -15.39 8.09 -0.69
N TRP A 97 -16.24 9.12 -0.67
CA TRP A 97 -17.68 9.01 -0.30
C TRP A 97 -18.64 9.48 -1.41
N THR A 98 -18.18 9.55 -2.67
CA THR A 98 -18.99 10.00 -3.81
C THR A 98 -19.12 8.95 -4.92
N GLN A 99 -18.86 7.68 -4.62
CA GLN A 99 -19.26 6.55 -5.46
C GLN A 99 -19.97 5.47 -4.65
#